data_AF-A0A2R6IG08-F1
#
_entry.id   AF-A0A2R6IG08-F1
#
_cell.length_a   1.000
_cell.length_b   1.000
_cell.length_c   1.000
_cell.angle_alpha   90.00
_cell.angle_beta   90.00
_cell.angle_gamma   90.00
#
_symmetry.space_group_name_H-M   'P 1'
#
loop_
_entity.id
_entity.type
_entity.pdbx_description
1 polymer ?
#
loop_
_entity_poly.entity_id
_entity_poly.type
_entity_poly.pdbx_seq_one_letter_code
_entity_poly.pdbx_strand_id
1 'polypeptide(L)'
;MAQEKTGRIVRDLLDEPHIEGHRVSVRHVHEQVEGRDLAPRTVADRLGPDVADVYRALAYYHDHPEEMHEIEQRRERRIEDSRDRGAVTGPDDL
;
A
#
# COMPACT_ATOMS: atom_id res chain seq x y z
N MET A 1 5.64 11.42 -28.41
CA MET A 1 5.76 10.06 -27.86
C MET A 1 6.10 10.18 -26.39
N ALA A 2 5.09 10.38 -25.54
CA ALA A 2 5.29 10.30 -24.10
C ALA A 2 5.54 8.82 -23.79
N GLN A 3 6.72 8.49 -23.28
CA GLN A 3 6.90 7.19 -22.64
C GLN A 3 5.97 7.22 -21.42
N GLU A 4 4.80 6.61 -21.55
CA GLU A 4 3.93 6.28 -20.43
C GLU A 4 4.81 5.56 -19.40
N LYS A 5 5.17 6.26 -18.31
CA LYS A 5 5.93 5.69 -17.20
C LYS A 5 5.03 4.71 -16.46
N THR A 6 4.88 3.56 -17.11
CA THR A 6 4.32 2.31 -16.63
C THR A 6 5.11 1.94 -15.37
N GLY A 7 4.53 2.25 -14.21
CA GLY A 7 5.18 2.27 -12.91
C GLY A 7 5.66 0.90 -12.48
N ARG A 8 6.96 0.82 -12.18
CA ARG A 8 7.55 -0.36 -11.54
C ARG A 8 7.14 -0.42 -10.07
N ILE A 9 7.14 -1.62 -9.51
CA ILE A 9 7.11 -1.77 -8.06
C ILE A 9 8.55 -1.56 -7.54
N VAL A 10 8.73 -0.59 -6.65
CA VAL A 10 10.02 -0.15 -6.11
C VAL A 10 9.99 -0.10 -4.58
N ARG A 11 11.16 0.15 -3.95
CA ARG A 11 11.36 0.16 -2.48
C ARG A 11 12.24 1.33 -2.01
N ASP A 12 12.23 2.44 -2.72
CA ASP A 12 13.06 3.62 -2.44
C ASP A 12 12.41 4.65 -1.49
N LEU A 13 11.08 4.80 -1.51
CA LEU A 13 10.36 5.78 -0.68
C LEU A 13 9.70 5.22 0.59
N LEU A 14 9.28 3.95 0.59
CA LEU A 14 8.58 3.30 1.70
C LEU A 14 9.35 2.04 2.13
N ASP A 15 9.18 1.65 3.40
CA ASP A 15 9.68 0.36 3.93
C ASP A 15 9.03 -0.87 3.22
N GLU A 16 7.98 -0.63 2.44
CA GLU A 16 7.17 -1.61 1.72
C GLU A 16 7.29 -1.42 0.19
N PRO A 17 7.16 -2.50 -0.60
CA PRO A 17 6.98 -2.40 -2.06
C PRO A 17 5.84 -1.44 -2.40
N HIS A 18 6.10 -0.50 -3.31
CA HIS A 18 5.15 0.53 -3.70
C HIS A 18 5.28 0.91 -5.16
N ILE A 19 4.24 1.55 -5.69
CA ILE A 19 4.21 2.00 -7.07
C ILE A 19 5.21 3.15 -7.25
N GLU A 20 6.10 3.05 -8.23
CA GLU A 20 7.09 4.09 -8.55
C GLU A 20 6.42 5.47 -8.71
N GLY A 21 7.02 6.48 -8.07
CA GLY A 21 6.49 7.85 -8.08
C GLY A 21 5.26 8.07 -7.20
N HIS A 22 4.76 7.03 -6.51
CA HIS A 22 3.58 7.11 -5.65
C HIS A 22 3.89 6.58 -4.25
N ARG A 23 3.43 7.29 -3.21
CA ARG A 23 3.47 6.79 -1.83
C ARG A 23 2.31 5.83 -1.55
N VAL A 24 2.08 4.89 -2.46
CA VAL A 24 0.98 3.94 -2.42
C VAL A 24 1.59 2.55 -2.42
N SER A 25 1.57 1.88 -1.25
CA SER A 25 2.15 0.54 -1.12
C SER A 25 1.27 -0.52 -1.78
N VAL A 26 1.90 -1.61 -2.22
CA VAL A 26 1.23 -2.77 -2.82
C VAL A 26 0.15 -3.32 -1.88
N ARG A 27 0.49 -3.45 -0.59
CA ARG A 27 -0.44 -3.85 0.48
C ARG A 27 -1.65 -2.92 0.56
N HIS A 28 -1.44 -1.61 0.49
CA HIS A 28 -2.54 -0.64 0.55
C HIS A 28 -3.46 -0.73 -0.68
N VAL A 29 -2.90 -1.00 -1.86
CA VAL A 29 -3.71 -1.26 -3.07
C VAL A 29 -4.59 -2.49 -2.86
N HIS A 30 -4.02 -3.60 -2.41
CA HIS A 30 -4.77 -4.82 -2.11
C HIS A 30 -5.88 -4.58 -1.07
N GLU A 31 -5.58 -3.90 0.04
CA GLU A 31 -6.57 -3.53 1.06
C GLU A 31 -7.76 -2.75 0.46
N GLN A 32 -7.49 -1.82 -0.46
CA GLN A 32 -8.53 -1.00 -1.07
C GLN A 32 -9.36 -1.79 -2.08
N VAL A 33 -8.74 -2.60 -2.93
CA VAL A 33 -9.43 -3.32 -4.00
C VAL A 33 -10.16 -4.56 -3.48
N GLU A 34 -9.46 -5.44 -2.78
CA GLU A 34 -10.01 -6.73 -2.34
C GLU A 34 -10.57 -6.64 -0.92
N GLY A 35 -9.91 -5.86 -0.03
CA GLY A 35 -10.39 -5.71 1.34
C GLY A 35 -11.62 -4.79 1.48
N ARG A 36 -11.82 -3.86 0.55
CA ARG A 36 -12.94 -2.89 0.56
C ARG A 36 -13.80 -2.94 -0.71
N ASP A 37 -13.60 -3.95 -1.56
CA ASP A 37 -14.32 -4.17 -2.82
C ASP A 37 -14.35 -2.92 -3.75
N LEU A 38 -13.29 -2.10 -3.73
CA LEU A 38 -13.20 -0.96 -4.64
C LEU A 38 -12.71 -1.38 -6.02
N ALA A 39 -13.32 -0.86 -7.06
CA ALA A 39 -12.82 -1.08 -8.41
C ALA A 39 -11.39 -0.50 -8.55
N PRO A 40 -10.46 -1.19 -9.24
CA PRO A 40 -9.10 -0.69 -9.47
C PRO A 40 -9.04 0.73 -10.04
N ARG A 41 -10.00 1.07 -10.93
CA ARG A 41 -10.14 2.43 -11.47
C ARG A 41 -10.47 3.47 -10.40
N THR A 42 -11.32 3.14 -9.45
CA THR A 42 -11.64 4.02 -8.31
C THR A 42 -10.42 4.24 -7.42
N VAL A 43 -9.56 3.24 -7.25
CA VAL A 43 -8.31 3.37 -6.50
C VAL A 43 -7.33 4.28 -7.23
N ALA A 44 -7.16 4.09 -8.55
CA ALA A 44 -6.36 4.97 -9.40
C ALA A 44 -6.82 6.43 -9.30
N ASP A 45 -8.11 6.69 -9.51
CA ASP A 45 -8.69 8.03 -9.48
C ASP A 45 -8.50 8.73 -8.12
N ARG A 46 -8.53 7.98 -7.02
CA ARG A 46 -8.41 8.54 -5.66
C ARG A 46 -6.97 8.74 -5.21
N LEU A 47 -6.07 7.84 -5.58
CA LEU A 47 -4.71 7.80 -5.05
C LEU A 47 -3.67 8.40 -6.00
N GLY A 48 -3.99 8.51 -7.30
CA GLY A 48 -3.12 9.07 -8.33
C GLY A 48 -2.41 8.10 -9.29
N PRO A 49 -2.10 6.83 -8.93
CA PRO A 49 -1.48 5.89 -9.87
C PRO A 49 -2.31 5.66 -11.12
N ASP A 50 -1.64 5.32 -12.22
CA ASP A 50 -2.33 4.80 -13.39
C ASP A 50 -3.05 3.47 -13.06
N VAL A 51 -4.20 3.22 -13.68
CA VAL A 51 -4.97 1.99 -13.44
C VAL A 51 -4.17 0.72 -13.78
N ALA A 52 -3.26 0.76 -14.75
CA ALA A 52 -2.37 -0.35 -15.05
C ALA A 52 -1.36 -0.61 -13.93
N ASP A 53 -0.94 0.43 -13.20
CA ASP A 53 -0.05 0.30 -12.04
C ASP A 53 -0.79 -0.29 -10.82
N VAL A 54 -2.07 0.03 -10.67
CA VAL A 54 -2.95 -0.62 -9.68
C VAL A 54 -3.02 -2.13 -9.95
N TYR A 55 -3.27 -2.55 -11.20
CA TYR A 55 -3.26 -3.98 -11.55
C TYR A 55 -1.90 -4.64 -11.37
N ARG A 56 -0.79 -3.95 -11.70
CA ARG A 56 0.56 -4.44 -11.43
C ARG A 56 0.81 -4.65 -9.95
N ALA A 57 0.36 -3.73 -9.10
CA ALA A 57 0.49 -3.88 -7.66
C ALA A 57 -0.30 -5.10 -7.16
N LEU A 58 -1.53 -5.33 -7.65
CA LEU A 58 -2.30 -6.53 -7.31
C LEU A 58 -1.60 -7.81 -7.77
N ALA A 59 -1.06 -7.83 -8.99
CA ALA A 59 -0.27 -8.97 -9.47
C ALA A 59 0.95 -9.21 -8.57
N TYR A 60 1.69 -8.16 -8.23
CA TYR A 60 2.83 -8.26 -7.31
C TYR A 60 2.41 -8.83 -5.95
N TYR A 61 1.30 -8.37 -5.38
CA TYR A 61 0.82 -8.87 -4.09
C TYR A 61 0.61 -10.39 -4.10
N HIS A 62 -0.07 -10.89 -5.14
CA HIS A 62 -0.39 -12.32 -5.27
C HIS A 62 0.81 -13.18 -5.69
N ASP A 63 1.77 -12.59 -6.41
CA ASP A 63 3.03 -13.28 -6.77
C ASP A 63 4.02 -13.36 -5.60
N HIS A 64 3.84 -12.54 -4.54
CA HIS A 64 4.78 -12.44 -3.40
C HIS A 64 4.08 -12.63 -2.04
N PRO A 65 3.34 -13.74 -1.80
CA PRO A 65 2.53 -13.92 -0.60
C PRO A 65 3.36 -13.95 0.69
N GLU A 66 4.56 -14.54 0.66
CA GLU A 66 5.46 -14.58 1.83
C GLU A 66 5.92 -13.17 2.23
N GLU A 67 6.35 -12.36 1.27
CA GLU A 67 6.77 -10.97 1.52
C GLU A 67 5.60 -10.15 2.09
N MET A 68 4.40 -10.28 1.51
CA MET A 68 3.22 -9.56 1.98
C MET A 68 2.83 -9.97 3.40
N HIS A 69 2.92 -11.27 3.72
CA HIS A 69 2.65 -11.76 5.07
C HIS A 69 3.63 -11.18 6.11
N GLU A 70 4.92 -11.10 5.80
CA GLU A 70 5.89 -10.47 6.69
C GLU A 70 5.62 -8.97 6.90
N ILE A 71 5.23 -8.27 5.83
CA ILE A 71 4.88 -6.85 5.90
C ILE A 71 3.69 -6.65 6.85
N GLU A 72 2.63 -7.45 6.71
CA GLU A 72 1.46 -7.38 7.59
C GLU A 72 1.84 -7.62 9.05
N GLN A 73 2.63 -8.66 9.33
CA GLN A 73 3.11 -8.93 10.69
C GLN A 73 3.97 -7.80 11.26
N ARG A 74 4.87 -7.19 10.47
CA ARG A 74 5.66 -6.04 10.92
C ARG A 74 4.76 -4.85 11.25
N ARG A 75 3.71 -4.63 10.46
CA ARG A 75 2.75 -3.55 10.69
C ARG A 75 1.94 -3.79 11.97
N GLU A 76 1.44 -5.00 12.17
CA GLU A 76 0.68 -5.36 13.38
C GLU A 76 1.51 -5.15 14.65
N ARG A 77 2.77 -5.61 14.65
CA ARG A 77 3.71 -5.35 15.75
C ARG A 77 3.93 -3.85 15.98
N ARG A 78 4.11 -3.04 14.93
CA ARG A 78 4.25 -1.58 15.07
C ARG A 78 3.01 -0.93 15.69
N ILE A 79 1.82 -1.42 15.37
CA ILE A 79 0.56 -0.91 15.93
C ILE A 79 0.42 -1.31 17.40
N GLU A 80 0.72 -2.56 17.75
CA GLU A 80 0.71 -3.07 19.12
C GLU A 80 1.70 -2.31 20.01
N ASP A 81 2.97 -2.21 19.59
CA ASP A 81 4.00 -1.44 20.28
C ASP A 81 3.58 0.03 20.54
N SER A 82 2.84 0.63 19.59
CA SER A 82 2.40 2.02 19.73
C SER A 82 1.26 2.15 20.74
N ARG A 83 0.38 1.14 20.86
CA ARG A 83 -0.68 1.11 21.88
C ARG A 83 -0.09 0.95 23.27
N ASP A 84 0.90 0.06 23.42
CA ASP A 84 1.55 -0.20 24.71
C ASP A 84 2.36 1.00 25.24
N ARG A 85 2.87 1.84 24.34
CA ARG A 85 3.60 3.07 24.69
C ARG A 85 2.70 4.28 24.95
N GLY A 86 1.38 4.10 25.01
CA GLY A 86 0.42 5.17 25.30
C GLY A 86 0.40 6.24 24.21
N ALA A 87 0.51 5.86 22.94
CA ALA A 87 0.36 6.81 21.85
C ALA A 87 -1.03 7.47 21.91
N VAL A 88 -1.05 8.81 21.87
CA VAL A 88 -2.25 9.66 21.73
C VAL A 88 -3.06 9.14 20.55
N THR A 89 -4.21 8.53 20.85
CA THR A 89 -5.08 7.91 19.84
C THR A 89 -6.18 8.85 19.35
N GLY A 90 -6.39 9.98 20.05
CA GLY A 90 -7.35 10.99 19.65
C GLY A 90 -7.07 12.38 20.23
N PRO A 91 -7.79 13.42 19.75
CA PRO A 91 -7.67 14.78 20.28
C PRO A 91 -8.12 14.90 21.75
N ASP A 92 -8.77 13.86 22.30
CA ASP A 92 -9.17 13.77 23.70
C ASP A 92 -8.01 13.38 24.65
N ASP A 93 -6.85 12.99 24.11
CA ASP A 93 -5.65 12.60 24.86
C ASP A 93 -4.66 13.79 25.07
N LEU A 94 -5.10 15.04 24.91
CA LEU A 94 -4.27 16.28 24.85
C LEU A 94 -4.59 17.28 25.97
#